data_AF-A0A7S1N7P3-F1
#
_entry.id   AF-A0A7S1N7P3-F1
#
_cell.length_a   1.000
_cell.length_b   1.000
_cell.length_c   1.000
_cell.angle_alpha   90.00
_cell.angle_beta   90.00
_cell.angle_gamma   90.00
#
_symmetry.space_group_name_H-M   'P 1'
#
loop_
_entity.id
_entity.type
_entity.pdbx_description
1 polymer ?
#
loop_
_entity_poly.entity_id
_entity_poly.type
_entity_poly.pdbx_seq_one_letter_code
_entity_poly.pdbx_strand_id
1 'polypeptide(L)'
;SYMTKTTPWSWVVYLVLVGQTPTLYFEMKILGGASIGLVHNRRSQQATGGHIGWEPKTYGYHSDDGSYWTCGQKRDFGPAWVPYGDAAGDVVGCGVTPSRDVFFTKNGCLV
;
A
#
# COMPACT_ATOMS: atom_id res chain seq x y z
N SER A 1 4.09 14.26 -18.95
CA SER A 1 4.39 13.27 -20.01
C SER A 1 4.76 11.97 -19.32
N TYR A 2 3.99 10.91 -19.53
CA TYR A 2 4.21 9.62 -18.88
C TYR A 2 4.97 8.70 -19.84
N MET A 3 6.00 8.01 -19.35
CA MET A 3 6.61 6.88 -20.07
C MET A 3 6.05 5.58 -19.49
N THR A 4 5.37 4.80 -20.33
CA THR A 4 4.97 3.44 -20.02
C THR A 4 5.99 2.47 -20.61
N LYS A 5 6.44 1.50 -19.81
CA LYS A 5 7.07 0.28 -20.33
C LYS A 5 6.38 -0.90 -19.69
N THR A 6 5.54 -1.56 -20.47
CA THR A 6 4.81 -2.77 -20.08
C THR A 6 5.63 -4.00 -20.42
N THR A 7 5.80 -4.90 -19.45
CA THR A 7 6.24 -6.28 -19.68
C THR A 7 5.25 -7.22 -18.97
N PRO A 8 5.23 -8.54 -19.25
CA PRO A 8 4.18 -9.45 -18.77
C PRO A 8 4.06 -9.61 -17.25
N TRP A 9 4.95 -8.98 -16.49
CA TRP A 9 5.04 -9.03 -15.03
C TRP A 9 5.08 -7.62 -14.40
N SER A 10 4.69 -6.59 -15.14
CA SER A 10 4.82 -5.20 -14.67
C SER A 10 3.61 -4.73 -13.86
N TRP A 11 3.86 -4.34 -12.61
CA TRP A 11 2.97 -3.54 -11.78
C TRP A 11 2.93 -2.10 -12.30
N VAL A 12 1.74 -1.51 -12.41
CA VAL A 12 1.57 -0.11 -12.80
C VAL A 12 1.48 0.74 -11.54
N VAL A 13 2.42 1.67 -11.36
CA VAL A 13 2.35 2.68 -10.29
C VAL A 13 1.74 3.94 -10.88
N TYR A 14 0.56 4.33 -10.41
CA TYR A 14 -0.04 5.62 -10.74
C TYR A 14 0.44 6.66 -9.72
N LEU A 15 1.03 7.75 -10.19
CA LEU A 15 1.36 8.92 -9.38
C LEU A 15 0.29 9.98 -9.67
N VAL A 16 -0.60 10.24 -8.72
CA VAL A 16 -1.60 11.31 -8.81
C VAL A 16 -1.10 12.50 -8.00
N LEU A 17 -0.95 13.66 -8.64
CA LEU A 17 -0.61 14.92 -7.98
C LEU A 17 -1.88 15.75 -7.82
N VAL A 18 -2.38 15.92 -6.59
CA VAL A 18 -3.52 16.81 -6.27
C VAL A 18 -3.00 18.00 -5.45
N GLY A 19 -3.24 19.22 -5.92
CA GLY A 19 -3.29 20.52 -5.20
C GLY A 19 -2.27 20.86 -4.08
N GLN A 20 -1.45 21.88 -4.34
CA GLN A 20 -0.66 22.78 -3.44
C GLN A 20 0.23 22.22 -2.32
N THR A 21 0.28 20.92 -2.08
CA THR A 21 1.48 20.22 -1.60
C THR A 21 1.31 18.77 -2.04
N PRO A 22 2.26 18.16 -2.76
CA PRO A 22 1.98 16.90 -3.43
C PRO A 22 1.77 15.80 -2.39
N THR A 23 0.52 15.39 -2.21
CA THR A 23 0.20 14.09 -1.65
C THR A 23 0.82 13.04 -2.57
N LEU A 24 1.72 12.23 -2.02
CA LEU A 24 2.19 11.05 -2.74
C LEU A 24 1.14 9.97 -2.53
N TYR A 25 0.62 9.42 -3.62
CA TYR A 25 -0.41 8.39 -3.59
C TYR A 25 -0.14 7.37 -4.69
N PHE A 26 -0.32 6.10 -4.34
CA PHE A 26 -0.27 5.00 -5.29
C PHE A 26 -1.29 3.93 -4.90
N GLU A 27 -1.73 3.16 -5.89
CA GLU A 27 -2.70 2.09 -5.72
C GLU A 27 -2.18 0.79 -6.32
N MET A 28 -2.70 -0.33 -5.82
CA MET A 28 -2.55 -1.64 -6.41
C MET A 28 -3.92 -2.29 -6.61
N LYS A 29 -4.08 -2.98 -7.73
CA LYS A 29 -5.18 -3.91 -7.93
C LYS A 29 -4.83 -5.25 -7.29
N ILE A 30 -5.77 -5.80 -6.53
CA ILE A 30 -5.56 -7.05 -5.80
C ILE A 30 -5.72 -8.24 -6.74
N LEU A 31 -4.66 -9.03 -6.82
CA LEU A 31 -4.61 -10.30 -7.57
C LEU A 31 -4.21 -11.49 -6.67
N GLY A 32 -3.81 -11.22 -5.43
CA GLY A 32 -3.28 -12.19 -4.47
C GLY A 32 -3.08 -11.55 -3.10
N GLY A 33 -2.76 -12.37 -2.09
CA GLY A 33 -2.51 -11.89 -0.73
C GLY A 33 -1.25 -11.02 -0.70
N ALA A 34 -1.34 -9.86 -0.05
CA ALA A 34 -0.27 -8.87 -0.04
C ALA A 34 -0.35 -7.94 1.17
N SER A 35 0.63 -7.04 1.26
CA SER A 35 0.52 -5.82 2.06
C SER A 35 0.94 -4.62 1.21
N ILE A 36 0.30 -3.48 1.47
CA ILE A 36 0.60 -2.20 0.81
C ILE A 36 1.11 -1.22 1.87
N GLY A 37 2.05 -0.35 1.51
CA GLY A 37 2.54 0.63 2.46
C GLY A 37 3.84 1.31 2.09
N LEU A 38 4.44 1.95 3.09
CA LEU A 38 5.64 2.77 2.94
C LEU A 38 6.81 2.14 3.66
N VAL A 39 7.98 2.23 3.02
CA VAL A 39 9.24 1.71 3.52
C VAL A 39 10.30 2.80 3.42
N HIS A 40 10.91 3.16 4.54
CA HIS A 40 11.97 4.18 4.56
C HIS A 40 13.25 3.74 3.83
N ASN A 41 13.65 2.47 3.98
CA ASN A 41 14.84 1.92 3.32
C ASN A 41 14.54 0.56 2.67
N ARG A 42 14.51 0.54 1.33
CA ARG A 42 14.21 -0.65 0.53
C ARG A 42 15.13 -1.84 0.82
N ARG A 43 16.40 -1.60 1.19
CA ARG A 43 17.35 -2.69 1.48
C ARG A 43 16.94 -3.52 2.69
N SER A 44 16.32 -2.90 3.69
CA SER A 44 15.90 -3.61 4.91
C SER A 44 14.71 -4.52 4.62
N GLN A 45 13.69 -4.03 3.92
CA GLN A 45 12.50 -4.83 3.58
C GLN A 45 12.84 -5.96 2.59
N GLN A 46 13.70 -5.70 1.60
CA GLN A 46 14.11 -6.72 0.64
C GLN A 46 14.98 -7.81 1.26
N ALA A 47 15.76 -7.49 2.29
CA ALA A 47 16.62 -8.46 2.97
C ALA A 47 15.82 -9.45 3.83
N THR A 48 14.69 -9.04 4.42
CA THR A 48 13.90 -9.91 5.30
C THR A 48 12.81 -10.69 4.58
N GLY A 49 12.37 -10.22 3.40
CA GLY A 49 11.29 -10.86 2.64
C GLY A 49 9.93 -10.84 3.35
N GLY A 50 9.84 -10.14 4.48
CA GLY A 50 8.62 -10.01 5.27
C GLY A 50 7.61 -9.05 4.66
N HIS A 51 6.41 -8.99 5.25
CA HIS A 51 5.39 -8.03 4.86
C HIS A 51 5.76 -6.59 5.31
N ILE A 52 5.27 -5.59 4.58
CA ILE A 52 5.46 -4.17 4.93
C ILE A 52 4.84 -3.91 6.32
N GLY A 53 5.54 -3.18 7.19
CA GLY A 53 5.11 -2.89 8.57
C GLY A 53 5.81 -3.75 9.63
N TRP A 54 6.47 -4.84 9.25
CA TRP A 54 7.20 -5.70 10.19
C TRP A 54 8.55 -5.11 10.60
N GLU A 55 9.18 -4.32 9.74
CA GLU A 55 10.46 -3.69 10.02
C GLU A 55 10.31 -2.28 10.63
N PRO A 56 11.30 -1.79 11.37
CA PRO A 56 11.31 -0.41 11.83
C PRO A 56 11.18 0.60 10.68
N LYS A 57 10.47 1.70 10.92
CA LYS A 57 10.22 2.77 9.92
C LYS A 57 9.52 2.28 8.66
N THR A 58 8.62 1.32 8.83
CA THR A 58 7.71 0.84 7.78
C THR A 58 6.28 0.90 8.30
N TYR A 59 5.35 1.15 7.38
CA TYR A 59 3.93 1.34 7.67
C TYR A 59 3.14 0.55 6.65
N GLY A 60 2.45 -0.51 7.08
CA GLY A 60 1.80 -1.45 6.17
C GLY A 60 0.34 -1.71 6.54
N TYR A 61 -0.49 -1.92 5.52
CA TYR A 61 -1.86 -2.40 5.62
C TYR A 61 -1.92 -3.77 4.98
N HIS A 62 -2.48 -4.76 5.70
CA HIS A 62 -2.39 -6.18 5.35
C HIS A 62 -3.72 -6.72 4.82
N SER A 63 -3.64 -7.60 3.82
CA SER A 63 -4.80 -8.07 3.06
C SER A 63 -5.69 -9.06 3.80
N ASP A 64 -5.10 -9.89 4.64
CA ASP A 64 -5.71 -11.05 5.28
C ASP A 64 -6.69 -10.65 6.39
N ASP A 65 -6.33 -9.63 7.16
CA ASP A 65 -7.08 -9.22 8.34
C ASP A 65 -7.40 -7.72 8.40
N GLY A 66 -6.95 -6.94 7.41
CA GLY A 66 -7.16 -5.50 7.39
C GLY A 66 -6.39 -4.75 8.47
N SER A 67 -5.36 -5.35 9.04
CA SER A 67 -4.60 -4.74 10.11
C SER A 67 -3.55 -3.76 9.59
N TYR A 68 -3.27 -2.77 10.44
CA TYR A 68 -2.15 -1.85 10.25
C TYR A 68 -0.93 -2.36 11.04
N TRP A 69 0.23 -2.36 10.40
CA TRP A 69 1.49 -2.78 10.97
C TRP A 69 2.53 -1.67 10.92
N THR A 70 3.23 -1.49 12.03
CA THR A 70 4.40 -0.61 12.10
C THR A 70 5.41 -1.14 13.12
N CYS A 71 6.69 -1.18 12.75
CA CYS A 71 7.77 -1.65 13.63
C CYS A 71 7.47 -3.02 14.28
N GLY A 72 6.87 -3.95 13.52
CA GLY A 72 6.54 -5.30 14.00
C GLY A 72 5.31 -5.37 14.91
N GLN A 73 4.59 -4.28 15.09
CA GLN A 73 3.39 -4.21 15.92
C GLN A 73 2.14 -4.17 15.06
N LYS A 74 1.20 -5.09 15.32
CA LYS A 74 -0.13 -5.16 14.72
C LYS A 74 -1.10 -4.20 15.42
N ARG A 75 -1.99 -3.58 14.67
CA ARG A 75 -3.13 -2.79 15.16
C ARG A 75 -4.36 -3.06 14.31
N ASP A 76 -5.52 -3.14 14.95
CA ASP A 76 -6.79 -3.14 14.24
C ASP A 76 -6.96 -1.79 13.54
N PHE A 77 -7.43 -1.83 12.29
CA PHE A 77 -7.47 -0.63 11.46
C PHE A 77 -8.64 -0.61 10.51
N GLY A 78 -8.64 -1.48 9.50
CA GLY A 78 -9.61 -1.45 8.41
C GLY A 78 -10.18 -2.82 8.07
N PRO A 79 -11.04 -2.89 7.05
CA PRO A 79 -11.54 -4.16 6.55
C PRO A 79 -10.42 -4.96 5.88
N ALA A 80 -10.54 -6.28 5.86
CA ALA A 80 -9.69 -7.11 5.00
C ALA A 80 -9.98 -6.84 3.51
N TRP A 81 -9.02 -7.19 2.66
CA TRP A 81 -9.11 -7.05 1.21
C TRP A 81 -8.58 -8.30 0.52
N VAL A 82 -8.92 -9.45 1.08
CA VAL A 82 -8.48 -10.77 0.62
C VAL A 82 -8.78 -11.00 -0.87
N PRO A 83 -7.89 -11.68 -1.60
CA PRO A 83 -8.01 -11.86 -3.05
C PRO A 83 -9.09 -12.87 -3.49
N TYR A 84 -9.95 -13.35 -2.58
CA TYR A 84 -10.94 -14.38 -2.84
C TYR A 84 -12.36 -13.86 -2.61
N GLY A 85 -13.31 -14.35 -3.40
CA GLY A 85 -14.72 -13.94 -3.31
C GLY A 85 -14.94 -12.50 -3.76
N ASP A 86 -15.80 -11.77 -3.04
CA ASP A 86 -16.28 -10.43 -3.42
C ASP A 86 -15.20 -9.34 -3.45
N ALA A 87 -14.01 -9.62 -2.89
CA ALA A 87 -12.87 -8.69 -2.85
C ALA A 87 -11.85 -8.93 -3.98
N ALA A 88 -12.07 -9.92 -4.85
CA ALA A 88 -11.23 -10.14 -6.03
C ALA A 88 -11.33 -8.94 -7.00
N GLY A 89 -10.22 -8.22 -7.17
CA GLY A 89 -10.16 -7.04 -8.02
C GLY A 89 -10.39 -5.71 -7.30
N ASP A 90 -10.52 -5.72 -5.96
CA ASP A 90 -10.44 -4.51 -5.13
C ASP A 90 -9.16 -3.71 -5.48
N VAL A 91 -9.26 -2.39 -5.36
CA VAL A 91 -8.15 -1.45 -5.52
C VAL A 91 -7.82 -0.88 -4.15
N VAL A 92 -6.60 -1.07 -3.69
CA VAL A 92 -6.14 -0.55 -2.40
C VAL A 92 -5.03 0.45 -2.62
N GLY A 93 -5.12 1.59 -1.95
CA GLY A 93 -4.18 2.68 -2.05
C GLY A 93 -3.44 2.97 -0.76
N CYS A 94 -2.29 3.62 -0.90
CA CYS A 94 -1.50 4.15 0.19
C CYS A 94 -1.01 5.54 -0.21
N GLY A 95 -1.09 6.48 0.73
CA GLY A 95 -0.58 7.82 0.49
C GLY A 95 0.00 8.51 1.72
N VAL A 96 0.65 9.63 1.45
CA VAL A 96 1.28 10.50 2.46
C VAL A 96 0.74 11.92 2.29
N THR A 97 0.16 12.47 3.35
CA THR A 97 -0.29 13.86 3.37
C THR A 97 0.89 14.84 3.47
N PRO A 98 0.68 16.13 3.18
CA PRO A 98 1.71 17.16 3.40
C PRO A 98 2.20 17.24 4.86
N SER A 99 1.35 16.88 5.82
CA SER A 99 1.68 16.76 7.26
C SER A 99 2.45 15.49 7.61
N ARG A 100 2.77 14.64 6.62
CA ARG A 100 3.47 13.35 6.74
C ARG A 100 2.67 12.25 7.41
N ASP A 101 1.35 12.37 7.40
CA ASP A 101 0.45 11.30 7.85
C ASP A 101 0.30 10.26 6.75
N VAL A 102 0.35 8.99 7.13
CA VAL A 102 0.12 7.87 6.22
C VAL A 102 -1.37 7.53 6.25
N PHE A 103 -1.97 7.39 5.07
CA PHE A 103 -3.36 6.96 4.94
C PHE A 103 -3.49 5.83 3.92
N PHE A 104 -4.60 5.10 4.02
CA PHE A 104 -4.92 4.01 3.12
C PHE A 104 -6.33 4.19 2.55
N THR A 105 -6.56 3.63 1.37
CA THR A 105 -7.85 3.65 0.71
C THR A 105 -8.22 2.26 0.24
N LYS A 106 -9.52 1.98 0.17
CA LYS A 106 -10.08 0.79 -0.45
C LYS A 106 -11.19 1.22 -1.40
N ASN A 107 -11.05 0.90 -2.68
CA ASN A 107 -11.98 1.26 -3.76
C ASN A 107 -12.31 2.76 -3.79
N GLY A 108 -11.28 3.60 -3.59
CA GLY A 108 -11.41 5.06 -3.56
C GLY A 108 -11.94 5.65 -2.25
N CYS A 109 -12.36 4.83 -1.29
CA CYS A 109 -12.80 5.27 0.04
C CYS A 109 -11.63 5.26 1.03
N LEU A 110 -11.51 6.29 1.86
CA LEU A 110 -10.57 6.31 2.98
C LEU A 110 -10.91 5.18 3.96
N VAL A 111 -9.88 4.48 4.44
CA VAL A 111 -9.98 3.44 5.48
C VAL A 111 -9.78 4.04 6.86
#